data_AF-K1UB58-F1
#
_entry.id   AF-K1UB58-F1
#
_cell.length_a   1.000
_cell.length_b   1.000
_cell.length_c   1.000
_cell.angle_alpha   90.00
_cell.angle_beta   90.00
_cell.angle_gamma   90.00
#
_symmetry.space_group_name_H-M   'P 1'
#
loop_
_entity.id
_entity.type
_entity.pdbx_description
1 polymer ?
#
loop_
_entity_poly.entity_id
_entity_poly.type
_entity_poly.pdbx_seq_one_letter_code
_entity_poly.pdbx_strand_id
1 'polypeptide(L)' 'MALKCGIVGLPNVGKSTLFNCLSSAKAQAANFPFCTIEPNLGVITVPDERLNKLAEIVHPGRIVPATCEIVDIAGLVK' A
#
# COMPACT_ATOMS: atom_id res chain seq x y z
N MET A 1 -2.24 1.15 15.99
CA MET A 1 -1.64 1.89 14.86
C MET A 1 -1.13 0.86 13.88
N ALA A 2 -1.64 0.83 12.65
CA ALA A 2 -1.08 -0.04 11.61
C ALA A 2 0.28 0.54 11.20
N LEU A 3 1.28 -0.33 11.01
CA LEU A 3 2.60 0.08 10.54
C LEU A 3 2.49 0.65 9.13
N LYS A 4 3.06 1.84 8.90
CA LYS A 4 3.11 2.47 7.58
C LYS A 4 4.53 2.42 7.03
N CYS A 5 4.68 2.07 5.76
CA CYS A 5 5.95 2.03 5.06
C CYS A 5 6.02 3.15 4.02
N GLY A 6 7.04 4.00 4.08
CA GLY A 6 7.24 5.08 3.12
C GLY A 6 8.18 4.67 1.99
N ILE A 7 7.78 4.89 0.74
CA ILE A 7 8.70 4.82 -0.40
C ILE A 7 9.42 6.16 -0.51
N VAL A 8 10.75 6.13 -0.42
CA VAL A 8 11.63 7.31 -0.50
C VAL A 8 12.62 7.14 -1.64
N GLY A 9 13.00 8.26 -2.26
CA GLY A 9 13.95 8.26 -3.36
C GLY A 9 14.13 9.64 -3.98
N LEU A 10 15.16 9.77 -4.82
CA LEU A 10 15.39 10.97 -5.61
C LEU A 10 14.27 11.18 -6.64
N PRO A 11 14.12 12.40 -7.18
CA PRO A 11 13.21 12.65 -8.30
C PRO A 11 13.49 11.69 -9.48
N ASN A 12 12.44 11.27 -10.19
CA ASN A 12 12.50 10.50 -11.43
C ASN A 12 13.12 9.09 -11.37
N VAL A 13 13.31 8.50 -10.18
CA VAL A 13 13.83 7.11 -10.02
C VAL A 13 12.77 6.01 -10.19
N GLY A 14 11.57 6.35 -10.68
CA GLY A 14 10.47 5.39 -10.86
C GLY A 14 9.64 5.11 -9.59
N LYS A 15 9.78 5.95 -8.56
CA LYS A 15 9.07 5.80 -7.27
C LYS A 15 7.55 5.70 -7.42
N SER A 16 6.94 6.60 -8.19
CA SER A 16 5.49 6.59 -8.43
C SER A 16 5.05 5.44 -9.34
N THR A 17 5.93 4.96 -10.22
CA THR A 17 5.69 3.74 -11.01
C THR A 17 5.60 2.52 -10.10
N LEU A 18 6.55 2.36 -9.16
CA LEU A 18 6.52 1.28 -8.18
C LEU A 18 5.28 1.35 -7.30
N PHE A 19 4.94 2.55 -6.80
CA PHE A 19 3.73 2.76 -6.01
C PHE A 19 2.46 2.32 -6.77
N ASN A 20 2.32 2.71 -8.04
CA ASN A 20 1.18 2.33 -8.86
C ASN A 20 1.11 0.83 -9.14
N CYS A 21 2.26 0.16 -9.30
CA CYS A 21 2.30 -1.29 -9.47
C CYS A 21 1.87 -2.04 -8.20
N LEU A 22 2.30 -1.56 -7.02
CA LEU A 22 1.96 -2.14 -5.73
C LEU A 22 0.51 -1.81 -5.33
N SER A 23 0.00 -0.63 -5.68
CA SER A 23 -1.36 -0.20 -5.39
C SER A 23 -2.35 -0.74 -6.43
N SER A 24 -2.72 -2.02 -6.31
CA SER A 24 -3.78 -2.63 -7.14
C SER A 24 -5.19 -2.12 -6.77
N ALA A 25 -5.35 -1.53 -5.58
CA ALA A 25 -6.54 -0.79 -5.19
C ALA A 25 -6.42 0.64 -5.74
N LYS A 26 -7.41 1.09 -6.51
CA LYS A 26 -7.55 2.49 -6.93
C LYS A 26 -7.26 3.38 -5.72
N ALA A 27 -6.10 4.03 -5.69
CA ALA A 27 -5.80 5.03 -4.70
C ALA A 27 -6.98 6.01 -4.71
N GLN A 28 -7.78 6.01 -3.65
CA GLN A 28 -8.82 7.01 -3.49
C GLN A 28 -8.08 8.31 -3.21
N ALA A 29 -7.75 9.02 -4.29
CA ALA A 29 -7.39 10.43 -4.21
C ALA A 29 -8.64 11.17 -3.72
N ALA A 30 -8.77 11.30 -2.40
CA ALA A 30 -9.75 12.19 -1.83
C ALA A 30 -9.22 13.61 -2.02
N ASN A 31 -9.76 14.32 -3.02
CA ASN A 31 -9.45 15.73 -3.25
C ASN A 31 -10.08 16.58 -2.13
N PHE A 32 -9.35 16.82 -1.04
CA PHE A 32 -9.74 17.82 -0.05
C PHE A 32 -9.15 19.19 -0.42
N PRO A 33 -9.93 20.29 -0.46
CA PRO A 33 -9.55 21.49 -1.21
C PRO A 33 -8.47 22.38 -0.55
N PHE A 34 -7.81 21.95 0.54
CA PHE A 34 -6.97 22.84 1.34
C PHE A 34 -5.70 22.21 1.96
N CYS A 35 -5.23 21.04 1.53
CA CYS A 35 -4.00 20.43 2.07
C CYS A 35 -2.85 20.47 1.07
N THR A 36 -1.70 20.98 1.54
CA THR A 36 -0.36 20.82 0.95
C THR A 36 -0.11 19.33 0.67
N ILE A 37 -0.23 18.92 -0.61
CA ILE A 37 0.04 17.60 -1.21
C ILE A 37 -0.04 16.43 -0.20
N GLU A 38 -1.24 15.86 0.02
CA GLU A 38 -1.36 14.62 0.78
C GLU A 38 -0.59 13.49 0.08
N PRO A 39 0.22 12.71 0.81
CA PRO A 39 1.01 11.65 0.21
C PRO A 39 0.10 10.53 -0.29
N ASN A 40 0.42 9.95 -1.45
CA ASN A 40 -0.40 8.86 -1.99
C ASN A 40 -0.35 7.67 -1.02
N LEU A 41 -1.50 7.27 -0.48
CA LEU A 41 -1.65 6.12 0.41
C LEU A 41 -2.21 4.92 -0.37
N GLY A 42 -1.49 3.81 -0.34
CA GLY A 42 -1.91 2.53 -0.92
C GLY A 42 -2.01 1.47 0.18
N VAL A 43 -2.99 0.58 0.08
CA VAL A 43 -3.11 -0.59 0.96
C VAL A 43 -2.81 -1.83 0.14
N ILE A 44 -1.86 -2.65 0.61
CA ILE A 44 -1.49 -3.91 -0.03
C ILE A 44 -1.75 -5.09 0.89
N THR A 45 -2.11 -6.23 0.31
CA THR A 45 -2.25 -7.49 1.05
C THR A 45 -0.90 -8.19 1.15
N VAL A 46 -0.58 -8.72 2.32
CA VAL A 46 0.63 -9.51 2.54
C VAL A 46 0.38 -10.93 2.02
N PRO A 47 1.17 -11.42 1.03
CA PRO A 47 1.06 -12.79 0.57
C PRO A 47 1.51 -13.75 1.67
N ASP A 48 0.67 -14.72 2.04
CA ASP A 48 0.97 -15.72 3.06
C ASP A 48 0.39 -17.08 2.68
N GLU A 49 1.25 -18.01 2.27
CA GLU A 49 0.85 -19.38 1.91
C GLU A 49 0.25 -20.16 3.09
N ARG A 50 0.59 -19.77 4.33
CA ARG A 50 0.08 -20.44 5.53
C ARG A 50 -1.41 -20.21 5.70
N LEU A 51 -1.91 -19.03 5.32
CA LEU A 51 -3.35 -18.75 5.34
C LEU A 51 -4.11 -19.70 4.41
N ASN A 52 -3.56 -19.99 3.24
CA ASN A 52 -4.17 -20.92 2.29
C ASN A 52 -4.16 -22.36 2.84
N LYS A 53 -3.04 -22.81 3.39
CA LYS A 53 -2.94 -24.13 4.04
C LYS A 53 -3.92 -24.29 5.20
N LEU A 54 -4.11 -23.25 6.01
CA LEU A 54 -5.10 -23.27 7.09
C LEU A 54 -6.52 -23.33 6.53
N ALA A 55 -6.80 -22.58 5.46
CA ALA A 55 -8.12 -22.58 4.83
C ALA A 55 -8.50 -23.94 4.24
N GLU A 56 -7.53 -24.70 3.73
CA GLU A 56 -7.72 -26.10 3.28
C GLU A 56 -8.08 -27.05 4.43
N ILE A 57 -7.64 -26.76 5.66
CA ILE A 57 -7.93 -27.60 6.83
C ILE A 57 -9.31 -27.25 7.41
N VAL A 58 -9.57 -25.96 7.63
CA VAL A 58 -10.73 -25.50 8.42
C VAL A 58 -11.92 -25.03 7.57
N HIS A 59 -11.77 -24.90 6.26
CA HIS A 59 -12.80 -24.50 5.30
C HIS A 59 -13.59 -23.24 5.74
N PRO A 60 -12.93 -22.10 5.97
CA PRO A 60 -13.58 -20.90 6.48
C PRO A 60 -14.44 -20.24 5.40
N GLY A 61 -15.50 -19.54 5.78
CA GLY A 61 -16.34 -18.78 4.83
C GLY A 61 -15.62 -17.61 4.13
N ARG A 62 -14.47 -17.17 4.67
CA ARG A 62 -13.59 -16.18 4.03
C ARG A 62 -12.16 -16.27 4.56
N ILE A 63 -11.19 -15.91 3.73
CA ILE A 63 -9.79 -15.70 4.11
C ILE A 63 -9.54 -14.19 4.17
N VAL A 64 -8.98 -13.70 5.29
CA VAL A 64 -8.65 -12.29 5.47
C VAL A 64 -7.13 -12.16 5.61
N PRO A 65 -6.41 -11.69 4.57
CA PRO A 65 -4.98 -11.49 4.66
C PRO A 65 -4.64 -10.30 5.55
N ALA A 66 -3.43 -10.29 6.09
CA ALA A 66 -2.88 -9.09 6.71
C ALA A 66 -2.66 -8.00 5.64
N THR A 67 -2.81 -6.74 6.03
CA THR A 67 -2.62 -5.59 5.14
C THR A 67 -1.48 -4.70 5.62
N CYS A 68 -0.77 -4.09 4.68
CA CYS A 68 0.26 -3.09 4.94
C CYS A 68 -0.08 -1.78 4.22
N GLU A 69 0.14 -0.65 4.89
CA GLU A 69 -0.03 0.67 4.30
C GLU A 69 1.30 1.15 3.71
N ILE A 70 1.27 1.51 2.42
CA ILE A 70 2.39 2.10 1.70
C ILE A 70 2.09 3.57 1.41
N VAL A 71 3.08 4.42 1.64
CA VAL A 71 3.00 5.87 1.43
C VAL A 71 4.02 6.28 0.37
N ASP A 72 3.58 6.94 -0.70
CA ASP A 72 4.50 7.61 -1.64
C ASP A 72 4.90 8.97 -1.07
N ILE A 73 6.15 9.09 -0.62
CA ILE A 73 6.68 10.34 -0.07
C ILE A 73 7.24 11.18 -1.24
N ALA A 74 6.94 12.49 -1.22
CA ALA A 74 7.51 13.44 -2.18
C ALA A 74 9.05 13.31 -2.20
N GLY A 75 9.63 13.44 -3.40
CA GLY A 75 11.09 13.26 -3.57
C GLY A 75 11.87 14.15 -2.60
N LEU A 76 12.92 13.59 -1.99
CA LEU A 76 13.81 14.37 -1.12
C LEU A 76 14.59 15.34 -2.01
N VAL A 77 14.16 16.59 -2.04
CA VAL A 77 14.89 17.69 -2.70
C VAL A 77 15.77 18.35 -1.63
N LYS A 78 17.04 18.56 -1.95
CA LYS A 78 17.97 19.33 -1.13
C LYS A 78 17.92 20.79 -1.55
#